data_AF-A0A3D4FIB2-F1
#
_entry.id   AF-A0A3D4FIB2-F1
#
_cell.length_a   1.000
_cell.length_b   1.000
_cell.length_c   1.000
_cell.angle_alpha   90.00
_cell.angle_beta   90.00
_cell.angle_gamma   90.00
#
_symmetry.space_group_name_H-M   'P 1'
#
loop_
_entity.id
_entity.type
_entity.pdbx_description
1 polymer ?
#
loop_
_entity_poly.entity_id
_entity_poly.type
_entity_poly.pdbx_seq_one_letter_code
_entity_poly.pdbx_strand_id
1 'polypeptide(L)' 'KYTFKSVYKCTITQYIQNKRMHEAEHILLNTDLNINQVAQIVGYKNASRFSELFYKNTGLLPNEFRKNLNL' A
#
# COMPACT_ATOMS: atom_id res chain seq x y z
N LYS A 1 7.40 -8.46 -29.85
CA LYS A 1 6.37 -7.57 -29.27
C LYS A 1 6.35 -7.79 -27.76
N TYR A 2 6.82 -6.84 -26.96
CA TYR A 2 6.84 -6.99 -25.50
C TYR A 2 5.47 -6.65 -24.90
N THR A 3 5.00 -7.46 -23.96
CA THR A 3 3.84 -7.12 -23.13
C THR A 3 4.31 -6.74 -21.73
N PHE A 4 3.57 -5.88 -21.03
CA PHE A 4 3.91 -5.48 -19.65
C PHE A 4 4.16 -6.70 -18.76
N LYS A 5 3.29 -7.71 -18.86
CA LYS A 5 3.39 -8.97 -18.11
C LYS A 5 4.66 -9.75 -18.44
N SER A 6 5.11 -9.78 -19.69
CA SER A 6 6.34 -10.50 -20.07
C SER A 6 7.61 -9.89 -19.47
N VAL A 7 7.63 -8.57 -19.27
CA VAL A 7 8.75 -7.80 -18.75
C VAL A 7 8.75 -7.80 -17.22
N TYR A 8 7.64 -7.37 -16.60
CA TYR A 8 7.54 -7.18 -15.16
C TYR A 8 7.05 -8.40 -14.38
N LYS A 9 6.75 -9.51 -15.07
CA LYS A 9 6.24 -10.77 -14.51
C LYS A 9 4.97 -10.64 -13.66
N CYS A 10 4.27 -9.51 -13.78
CA CYS A 10 3.01 -9.21 -13.09
C CYS A 10 2.05 -8.47 -14.03
N THR A 11 0.79 -8.41 -13.65
CA THR A 11 -0.18 -7.54 -14.35
C THR A 11 0.10 -6.07 -14.01
N ILE A 12 -0.35 -5.17 -14.88
CA ILE A 12 -0.24 -3.72 -14.63
C ILE A 12 -0.97 -3.31 -13.34
N THR A 13 -2.11 -3.95 -13.06
CA THR A 13 -2.88 -3.73 -11.84
C THR A 13 -2.10 -4.11 -10.58
N GLN A 14 -1.44 -5.27 -10.59
CA GLN A 14 -0.58 -5.70 -9.48
C GLN A 14 0.60 -4.75 -9.29
N TYR A 15 1.23 -4.31 -10.38
CA TYR A 15 2.33 -3.35 -10.31
C TYR A 15 1.90 -2.03 -9.67
N ILE A 16 0.77 -1.46 -10.11
CA ILE A 16 0.21 -0.23 -9.55
C ILE A 16 -0.18 -0.42 -8.08
N GLN A 17 -0.79 -1.56 -7.74
CA GLN A 17 -1.13 -1.88 -6.35
C GLN A 17 0.11 -1.92 -5.47
N ASN A 18 1.17 -2.63 -5.87
CA ASN A 18 2.42 -2.71 -5.11
C ASN A 18 3.06 -1.32 -4.94
N LYS A 19 3.06 -0.51 -6.00
CA LYS A 19 3.55 0.88 -5.93
C LYS A 19 2.76 1.72 -4.92
N ARG A 20 1.44 1.59 -4.88
CA ARG A 20 0.59 2.26 -3.88
C ARG A 20 0.85 1.77 -2.46
N MET A 21 1.10 0.48 -2.27
CA MET A 21 1.40 -0.07 -0.95
C MET A 21 2.74 0.42 -0.41
N HIS A 22 3.79 0.43 -1.24
CA HIS A 22 5.08 1.02 -0.84
C HIS A 22 4.95 2.50 -0.47
N GLU A 23 4.19 3.28 -1.25
CA GLU A 23 3.93 4.69 -0.89
C GLU A 23 3.19 4.81 0.44
N ALA A 24 2.21 3.94 0.68
CA ALA A 24 1.49 3.92 1.95
C ALA A 24 2.42 3.58 3.13
N GLU A 25 3.34 2.62 2.96
CA GLU A 25 4.38 2.32 3.95
C GLU A 25 5.21 3.57 4.26
N HIS A 26 5.71 4.27 3.23
CA HIS A 26 6.46 5.51 3.42
C HIS A 26 5.66 6.58 4.19
N ILE A 27 4.40 6.82 3.83
CA ILE A 27 3.56 7.82 4.50
C ILE A 27 3.28 7.41 5.96
N LEU A 28 3.00 6.13 6.22
CA LEU A 28 2.71 5.62 7.56
C LEU A 28 3.88 5.80 8.52
N LEU A 29 5.12 5.75 8.01
CA LEU A 29 6.35 5.89 8.78
C LEU A 29 6.81 7.32 9.00
N ASN A 30 6.50 8.21 8.06
CA ASN A 30 7.06 9.56 8.06
C ASN A 30 6.03 10.64 8.43
N THR A 31 4.78 10.26 8.71
CA THR A 31 3.70 11.21 9.00
C THR A 31 2.70 10.68 10.03
N ASP A 32 2.01 11.61 10.69
CA ASP A 32 0.92 11.32 11.65
C ASP A 32 -0.47 11.24 11.00
N LEU A 33 -0.54 11.13 9.67
CA LEU A 33 -1.82 11.06 8.96
C LEU A 33 -2.62 9.84 9.40
N ASN A 34 -3.93 9.98 9.59
CA ASN A 34 -4.76 8.84 9.95
C ASN A 34 -4.94 7.89 8.75
N ILE A 35 -5.34 6.65 9.01
CA ILE A 35 -5.45 5.60 7.98
C ILE A 35 -6.41 5.97 6.84
N ASN A 36 -7.46 6.75 7.13
CA ASN A 36 -8.37 7.23 6.09
C ASN A 36 -7.66 8.20 5.14
N GLN A 37 -6.86 9.13 5.67
CA GLN A 37 -6.09 10.08 4.86
C GLN A 37 -5.05 9.36 4.00
N VAL A 38 -4.31 8.41 4.58
CA VAL A 38 -3.33 7.59 3.84
C VAL A 38 -4.02 6.84 2.70
N ALA A 39 -5.18 6.21 2.96
CA ALA A 39 -5.95 5.52 1.94
C ALA A 39 -6.34 6.45 0.78
N GLN A 40 -6.82 7.66 1.06
CA GLN A 40 -7.17 8.63 0.01
C GLN A 40 -5.94 9.03 -0.82
N ILE A 41 -4.81 9.32 -0.16
CA ILE A 41 -3.56 9.76 -0.82
C ILE A 41 -3.07 8.69 -1.79
N VAL A 42 -3.07 7.42 -1.38
CA VAL A 42 -2.63 6.30 -2.23
C VAL A 42 -3.73 5.80 -3.20
N GLY A 43 -4.82 6.55 -3.32
CA GLY A 43 -5.84 6.36 -4.36
C GLY A 43 -6.91 5.32 -4.03
N TYR A 44 -7.23 5.13 -2.75
CA TYR A 44 -8.32 4.29 -2.27
C TYR A 44 -9.42 5.12 -1.60
N LYS A 45 -10.63 5.05 -2.17
CA LYS A 45 -11.81 5.71 -1.61
C LYS A 45 -12.24 5.14 -0.26
N ASN A 46 -12.00 3.85 -0.03
CA ASN A 46 -12.43 3.12 1.15
C ASN A 46 -11.21 2.62 1.93
N ALA A 47 -11.09 3.04 3.18
CA ALA A 47 -9.96 2.69 4.04
C ALA A 47 -9.95 1.21 4.47
N SER A 48 -11.10 0.55 4.56
CA SER A 48 -11.18 -0.89 4.84
C SER A 48 -10.60 -1.69 3.68
N ARG A 49 -10.91 -1.31 2.44
CA ARG A 49 -10.33 -1.95 1.25
C ARG A 49 -8.82 -1.72 1.15
N PHE A 50 -8.37 -0.52 1.46
CA PHE A 50 -6.94 -0.21 1.59
C PHE A 50 -6.29 -1.12 2.64
N SER A 51 -6.84 -1.17 3.85
CA SER A 51 -6.28 -1.94 4.98
C SER A 51 -6.20 -3.43 4.68
N GLU A 52 -7.22 -4.00 4.03
CA GLU A 52 -7.23 -5.41 3.60
C GLU A 52 -6.09 -5.70 2.60
N LEU A 53 -5.90 -4.83 1.61
CA LEU A 53 -4.85 -4.99 0.60
C LEU A 53 -3.46 -4.72 1.18
N PHE A 54 -3.35 -3.76 2.09
CA PHE A 54 -2.11 -3.45 2.79
C PHE A 54 -1.66 -4.64 3.64
N TYR A 55 -2.57 -5.26 4.38
CA TYR A 55 -2.31 -6.49 5.13
C TYR A 55 -1.87 -7.64 4.20
N LYS A 56 -2.56 -7.83 3.07
CA LYS A 56 -2.16 -8.84 2.07
C LYS A 56 -0.77 -8.61 1.49
N ASN A 57 -0.32 -7.36 1.41
CA ASN A 57 0.99 -7.00 0.86
C ASN A 57 2.11 -7.09 1.89
N THR A 58 1.85 -6.67 3.14
CA THR A 58 2.89 -6.47 4.16
C THR A 58 2.84 -7.48 5.31
N GLY A 59 1.73 -8.19 5.49
CA GLY A 59 1.47 -9.05 6.63
C GLY A 59 1.03 -8.33 7.91
N LEU A 60 0.92 -7.00 7.90
CA LEU A 60 0.55 -6.18 9.05
C LEU A 60 -0.62 -5.24 8.70
N LEU A 61 -1.49 -4.95 9.67
CA LEU A 61 -2.47 -3.90 9.48
C LEU A 61 -1.77 -2.53 9.46
N PRO A 62 -2.28 -1.51 8.74
CA PRO A 62 -1.65 -0.19 8.67
C PRO A 62 -1.31 0.44 10.04
N ASN A 63 -2.20 0.27 11.02
CA ASN A 63 -1.98 0.74 12.39
C ASN A 63 -0.91 -0.06 13.14
N GLU A 64 -0.79 -1.36 12.87
CA GLU A 64 0.25 -2.22 13.46
C GLU A 64 1.61 -1.93 12.84
N PHE A 65 1.64 -1.72 11.52
CA PHE A 65 2.82 -1.35 10.77
C PHE A 65 3.42 -0.04 11.31
N ARG A 66 2.59 0.98 11.53
CA ARG A 66 3.01 2.23 12.16
C ARG A 66 3.59 2.04 13.56
N LYS A 67 2.98 1.18 14.37
CA LYS A 67 3.42 0.96 15.77
C LYS A 67 4.71 0.15 15.86
N ASN A 68 4.91 -0.82 14.97
CA ASN A 68 6.06 -1.73 15.02
C ASN A 68 7.41 -1.05 14.78
N LEU A 69 7.44 0.12 14.15
CA LEU A 69 8.69 0.84 13.84
C LEU A 69 9.05 1.94 14.85
N ASN A 70 8.26 2.10 15.92
CA ASN A 70 8.60 2.93 17.09
C ASN A 70 9.30 2.11 18.21
N LEU A 71 9.97 1.01 17.85
CA LEU A 71 10.89 0.27 18.73
C LEU A 71 12.33 0.70 18.49
#